data_AF-A0A8B5W6Q5-F1
#
_entry.id   AF-A0A8B5W6Q5-F1
#
_cell.length_a   1.000
_cell.length_b   1.000
_cell.length_c   1.000
_cell.angle_alpha   90.00
_cell.angle_beta   90.00
_cell.angle_gamma   90.00
#
_symmetry.space_group_name_H-M   'P 1'
#
loop_
_entity.id
_entity.type
_entity.pdbx_description
1 polymer ?
#
loop_
_entity_poly.entity_id
_entity_poly.type
_entity_poly.pdbx_seq_one_letter_code
_entity_poly.pdbx_strand_id
1 'polypeptide(L)'
;MKNKKLFLLSIAQLLTLSLLATGCDADTTETEDEAATSEQPSDENGSAEDSEDTAAEDNDFEGTFVGRFWKGEDEGVPFEEATDYIETILELDADGTIVDAKMNFFKEVDGYWTMRQSGNAYVEIDYSVDPETAIPGEDYEAGESMFRIHTADMMSFYAVGVNEDNILAHAIVDPITRYQFESKLPADFDYDRPMSDLTVNSEFNKPTVRTSGSGPDSWDRLEGRTIFNMEDPWSHVVNDRGPLEGLDNESTVREYMEALGVEFDGDTPQPMEEVYGYHSLGGWHGNYRAIEDELIGKNATEYTSLVDWSNYEDSIDEDNQFGADVETAATRTAQNSYDTITGATVRMSRESTSYQRALVNAGILSEEDIIIGRF
;
A
#
# COMPACT_ATOMS: atom_id res chain seq x y z
N MET A 1 37.93 -25.24 -11.35
CA MET A 1 38.04 -24.23 -10.27
C MET A 1 38.56 -22.94 -10.89
N LYS A 2 37.66 -22.00 -11.21
CA LYS A 2 38.01 -20.73 -11.87
C LYS A 2 37.26 -19.58 -11.18
N ASN A 3 38.05 -18.77 -10.48
CA ASN A 3 37.97 -17.32 -10.26
C ASN A 3 36.57 -16.67 -10.16
N LYS A 4 36.09 -16.50 -8.92
CA LYS A 4 35.15 -15.43 -8.57
C LYS A 4 35.93 -14.12 -8.44
N LYS A 5 35.62 -13.14 -9.29
CA LYS A 5 36.10 -11.76 -9.15
C LYS A 5 35.19 -11.04 -8.16
N LEU A 6 35.83 -10.51 -7.12
CA LEU A 6 35.29 -9.57 -6.15
C LEU A 6 34.95 -8.25 -6.87
N PHE A 7 33.70 -7.81 -6.83
CA PHE A 7 33.34 -6.43 -7.16
C PHE A 7 32.95 -5.75 -5.84
N LEU A 8 33.86 -4.91 -5.35
CA LEU A 8 33.60 -3.94 -4.29
C LEU A 8 32.98 -2.72 -4.97
N LEU A 9 31.73 -2.40 -4.65
CA LEU A 9 31.20 -1.05 -4.84
C LEU A 9 30.76 -0.50 -3.49
N SER A 10 31.41 0.59 -3.14
CA SER A 10 31.21 1.42 -1.98
C SER A 10 29.92 2.23 -2.18
N ILE A 11 28.92 2.04 -1.32
CA ILE A 11 27.80 2.99 -1.18
C ILE A 11 27.99 3.70 0.15
N ALA A 12 28.36 4.97 0.03
CA ALA A 12 28.54 5.88 1.15
C ALA A 12 27.18 6.33 1.68
N GLN A 13 27.08 6.34 3.01
CA GLN A 13 25.94 6.80 3.81
C GLN A 13 25.61 8.27 3.52
N LEU A 14 24.32 8.58 3.34
CA LEU A 14 23.77 9.91 3.57
C LEU A 14 22.78 9.85 4.73
N LEU A 15 23.27 10.20 5.92
CA LEU A 15 22.49 10.55 7.10
C LEU A 15 22.44 12.08 7.15
N THR A 16 21.27 12.68 6.97
CA THR A 16 21.05 14.09 7.28
C THR A 16 20.15 14.21 8.52
N LEU A 17 20.80 14.48 9.65
CA LEU A 17 20.17 15.05 10.84
C LEU A 17 19.66 16.46 10.50
N SER A 18 18.40 16.75 10.82
CA SER A 18 17.93 18.11 10.99
C SER A 18 17.35 18.26 12.40
N LEU A 19 18.16 18.88 13.27
CA LEU A 19 17.82 19.28 14.63
C LEU A 19 18.17 20.77 14.69
N LEU A 20 17.17 21.64 14.66
CA LEU A 20 17.32 23.03 15.11
C LEU A 20 16.06 23.46 15.86
N ALA A 21 16.31 23.81 17.12
CA ALA A 21 15.39 24.38 18.07
C ALA A 21 15.06 25.84 17.75
N THR A 22 13.81 26.21 18.00
CA THR A 22 13.39 27.52 18.53
C THR A 22 12.30 27.18 19.55
N GLY A 23 12.30 27.59 20.81
CA GLY A 23 12.86 28.80 21.41
C GLY A 23 11.67 29.61 21.97
N CYS A 24 11.48 29.50 23.29
CA CYS A 24 10.54 30.18 24.19
C CYS A 24 9.82 31.45 23.69
N ASP A 25 8.55 31.58 24.06
CA ASP A 25 8.12 32.69 24.93
C ASP A 25 6.86 32.32 25.73
N ALA A 26 6.88 32.73 27.00
CA ALA A 26 5.79 32.65 27.94
C ALA A 26 5.15 34.04 28.06
N ASP A 27 3.82 34.14 28.13
CA ASP A 27 3.22 35.00 29.17
C ASP A 27 1.74 34.71 29.42
N THR A 28 1.45 34.77 30.70
CA THR A 28 0.21 34.72 31.46
C THR A 28 -0.84 35.76 31.06
N THR A 29 -2.12 35.39 31.15
CA THR A 29 -3.15 36.29 31.71
C THR A 29 -4.22 35.49 32.43
N GLU A 30 -4.31 35.73 33.73
CA GLU A 30 -5.44 35.43 34.61
C GLU A 30 -6.68 36.21 34.15
N THR A 31 -7.87 35.64 34.37
CA THR A 31 -9.05 36.45 34.70
C THR A 31 -9.92 35.66 35.67
N GLU A 32 -9.95 36.16 36.90
CA GLU A 32 -10.92 35.87 37.94
C GLU A 32 -12.32 36.32 37.49
N ASP A 33 -13.35 35.55 37.82
CA ASP A 33 -14.61 36.15 38.26
C ASP A 33 -15.32 35.21 39.24
N GLU A 34 -15.41 35.71 40.47
CA GLU A 34 -16.35 35.32 41.54
C GLU A 34 -17.80 35.56 41.02
N ALA A 35 -18.93 35.10 41.57
CA ALA A 35 -19.35 34.57 42.84
C ALA A 35 -20.77 33.99 42.60
N ALA A 36 -21.23 33.04 43.44
CA ALA A 36 -22.38 33.28 44.33
C ALA A 36 -22.89 31.97 44.95
N THR A 37 -22.71 31.94 46.26
CA THR A 37 -23.17 31.05 47.30
C THR A 37 -24.70 30.81 47.32
N SER A 38 -25.11 29.60 47.69
CA SER A 38 -26.35 29.36 48.44
C SER A 38 -26.25 28.06 49.23
N GLU A 39 -26.12 28.19 50.55
CA GLU A 39 -26.06 27.09 51.52
C GLU A 39 -27.45 26.58 51.98
N GLN A 40 -27.53 25.25 52.11
CA GLN A 40 -28.20 24.44 53.17
C GLN A 40 -29.74 24.29 53.25
N PRO A 41 -30.27 23.24 53.93
CA PRO A 41 -29.69 21.94 54.33
C PRO A 41 -30.62 20.69 54.16
N SER A 42 -30.05 19.53 54.53
CA SER A 42 -30.61 18.31 55.16
C SER A 42 -31.49 17.35 54.35
N ASP A 43 -31.04 16.11 54.19
CA ASP A 43 -31.44 15.02 55.12
C ASP A 43 -30.62 13.74 54.91
N GLU A 44 -30.30 13.10 56.03
CA GLU A 44 -29.65 11.81 56.19
C GLU A 44 -30.53 10.65 55.69
N ASN A 45 -29.98 9.76 54.86
CA ASN A 45 -30.21 8.31 54.88
C ASN A 45 -29.22 7.70 53.86
N GLY A 46 -28.24 6.87 54.21
CA GLY A 46 -28.40 5.67 55.02
C GLY A 46 -28.73 4.47 54.12
N SER A 47 -27.82 4.07 53.22
CA SER A 47 -27.76 2.70 52.70
C SER A 47 -26.38 2.46 52.09
N ALA A 48 -25.56 1.74 52.83
CA ALA A 48 -24.39 1.06 52.30
C ALA A 48 -24.89 -0.09 51.43
N GLU A 49 -24.72 0.04 50.12
CA GLU A 49 -24.65 -1.10 49.22
C GLU A 49 -23.21 -1.15 48.71
N ASP A 50 -22.57 -2.29 48.99
CA ASP A 50 -21.26 -2.69 48.49
C ASP A 50 -21.17 -2.38 46.99
N SER A 51 -20.46 -1.29 46.66
CA SER A 51 -19.71 -1.29 45.42
C SER A 51 -18.56 -2.26 45.65
N GLU A 52 -18.73 -3.50 45.21
CA GLU A 52 -17.60 -4.29 44.73
C GLU A 52 -16.97 -3.49 43.59
N ASP A 53 -16.14 -2.54 43.99
CA ASP A 53 -15.06 -1.99 43.19
C ASP A 53 -14.07 -3.16 43.07
N THR A 54 -14.42 -4.12 42.22
CA THR A 54 -13.42 -4.96 41.58
C THR A 54 -12.50 -3.96 40.90
N ALA A 55 -11.39 -3.65 41.58
CA ALA A 55 -10.25 -3.02 40.97
C ALA A 55 -10.06 -3.75 39.64
N ALA A 56 -10.40 -3.08 38.53
CA ALA A 56 -9.80 -3.41 37.27
C ALA A 56 -8.31 -3.49 37.60
N GLU A 57 -7.68 -4.64 37.35
CA GLU A 57 -6.25 -4.60 37.17
C GLU A 57 -6.06 -3.56 36.08
N ASP A 58 -5.62 -2.36 36.45
CA ASP A 58 -5.14 -1.33 35.53
C ASP A 58 -3.94 -1.98 34.85
N ASN A 59 -4.25 -2.75 33.80
CA ASN A 59 -3.26 -3.35 32.94
C ASN A 59 -2.62 -2.18 32.21
N ASP A 60 -1.45 -1.80 32.69
CA ASP A 60 -0.60 -0.83 32.02
C ASP A 60 -0.06 -1.45 30.73
N PHE A 61 -0.64 -1.04 29.60
CA PHE A 61 -0.24 -1.52 28.28
C PHE A 61 0.88 -0.67 27.65
N GLU A 62 1.45 0.31 28.37
CA GLU A 62 2.42 1.24 27.81
C GLU A 62 3.66 0.50 27.26
N GLY A 63 4.00 0.74 26.00
CA GLY A 63 5.21 0.18 25.42
C GLY A 63 5.19 0.04 23.91
N THR A 64 6.28 -0.53 23.38
CA THR A 64 6.44 -0.84 21.96
C THR A 64 6.45 -2.34 21.74
N PHE A 65 5.54 -2.83 20.90
CA PHE A 65 5.32 -4.25 20.66
C PHE A 65 5.47 -4.58 19.18
N VAL A 66 6.15 -5.70 18.88
CA VAL A 66 6.45 -6.11 17.50
C VAL A 66 5.86 -7.47 17.22
N GLY A 67 4.90 -7.57 16.32
CA GLY A 67 4.39 -8.82 15.79
C GLY A 67 4.99 -9.15 14.44
N ARG A 68 5.30 -10.42 14.18
CA ARG A 68 5.85 -10.88 12.89
C ARG A 68 5.04 -12.04 12.34
N PHE A 69 4.90 -12.08 11.02
CA PHE A 69 4.34 -13.20 10.29
C PHE A 69 5.16 -13.41 9.02
N TRP A 70 5.45 -14.65 8.65
CA TRP A 70 6.34 -14.94 7.53
C TRP A 70 5.82 -16.03 6.61
N LYS A 71 6.38 -16.08 5.41
CA LYS A 71 5.94 -16.99 4.36
C LYS A 71 6.30 -18.44 4.68
N GLY A 72 5.32 -19.33 4.59
CA GLY A 72 5.46 -20.76 4.86
C GLY A 72 5.39 -21.11 6.34
N GLU A 73 5.07 -20.15 7.21
CA GLU A 73 4.90 -20.41 8.64
C GLU A 73 3.79 -21.43 8.92
N ASP A 74 2.68 -21.34 8.20
CA ASP A 74 1.56 -22.30 8.20
C ASP A 74 2.00 -23.70 7.76
N GLU A 75 3.08 -23.79 6.99
CA GLU A 75 3.72 -25.04 6.54
C GLU A 75 4.86 -25.49 7.47
N GLY A 76 5.10 -24.79 8.59
CA GLY A 76 6.14 -25.09 9.57
C GLY A 76 7.54 -24.64 9.17
N VAL A 77 7.67 -23.75 8.18
CA VAL A 77 8.95 -23.16 7.79
C VAL A 77 9.45 -22.25 8.92
N PRO A 78 10.68 -22.43 9.43
CA PRO A 78 11.22 -21.54 10.46
C PRO A 78 11.54 -20.15 9.87
N PHE A 79 11.48 -19.11 10.70
CA PHE A 79 11.71 -17.72 10.26
C PHE A 79 13.07 -17.53 9.57
N GLU A 80 14.11 -18.26 9.98
CA GLU A 80 15.45 -18.20 9.37
C GLU A 80 15.50 -18.71 7.93
N GLU A 81 14.49 -19.48 7.50
CA GLU A 81 14.33 -19.97 6.13
C GLU A 81 13.30 -19.15 5.33
N ALA A 82 12.68 -18.13 5.95
CA ALA A 82 11.70 -17.28 5.29
C ALA A 82 12.36 -16.43 4.19
N THR A 83 11.66 -16.31 3.07
CA THR A 83 12.08 -15.45 1.94
C THR A 83 11.32 -14.13 1.91
N ASP A 84 10.20 -14.05 2.62
CA ASP A 84 9.35 -12.89 2.76
C ASP A 84 8.80 -12.88 4.21
N TYR A 85 8.71 -11.71 4.84
CA TYR A 85 7.98 -11.53 6.10
C TYR A 85 7.35 -10.15 6.22
N ILE A 86 6.35 -10.04 7.08
CA ILE A 86 5.76 -8.78 7.48
C ILE A 86 5.93 -8.60 8.99
N GLU A 87 6.10 -7.36 9.43
CA GLU A 87 6.06 -7.01 10.84
C GLU A 87 5.14 -5.81 11.07
N THR A 88 4.45 -5.84 12.21
CA THR A 88 3.69 -4.70 12.74
C THR A 88 4.35 -4.27 14.05
N ILE A 89 4.61 -2.98 14.19
CA ILE A 89 5.16 -2.33 15.38
C ILE A 89 4.06 -1.40 15.90
N LEU A 90 3.65 -1.58 17.15
CA LEU A 90 2.67 -0.74 17.83
C LEU A 90 3.33 -0.05 19.01
N GLU A 91 3.09 1.24 19.17
CA GLU A 91 3.30 1.96 20.42
C GLU A 91 1.94 2.19 21.09
N LEU A 92 1.79 1.73 22.32
CA LEU A 92 0.57 1.86 23.12
C LEU A 92 0.82 2.80 24.29
N ASP A 93 -0.21 3.55 24.68
CA ASP A 93 -0.27 4.19 25.99
C ASP A 93 -0.75 3.22 27.08
N ALA A 94 -0.78 3.69 28.33
CA ALA A 94 -1.16 2.87 29.48
C ALA A 94 -2.58 2.29 29.37
N ASP A 95 -3.50 2.98 28.68
CA ASP A 95 -4.90 2.54 28.49
C ASP A 95 -5.07 1.59 27.28
N GLY A 96 -3.97 1.26 26.61
CA GLY A 96 -3.96 0.42 25.40
C GLY A 96 -4.39 1.17 24.13
N THR A 97 -4.37 2.51 24.14
CA THR A 97 -4.59 3.31 22.93
C THR A 97 -3.35 3.27 22.06
N ILE A 98 -3.51 3.02 20.77
CA ILE A 98 -2.41 3.04 19.80
C ILE A 98 -1.99 4.49 19.55
N VAL A 99 -0.77 4.86 19.92
CA VAL A 99 -0.22 6.21 19.72
C VAL A 99 0.73 6.29 18.51
N ASP A 100 1.31 5.16 18.11
CA ASP A 100 2.07 5.00 16.87
C ASP A 100 1.88 3.59 16.31
N ALA A 101 1.87 3.47 14.99
CA ALA A 101 1.76 2.19 14.29
C ALA A 101 2.66 2.19 13.06
N LYS A 102 3.35 1.06 12.84
CA LYS A 102 4.19 0.87 11.65
C LYS A 102 4.09 -0.54 11.12
N MET A 103 4.01 -0.67 9.80
CA MET A 103 3.92 -1.95 9.12
C MET A 103 4.98 -2.07 8.03
N ASN A 104 5.82 -3.11 8.13
CA ASN A 104 6.91 -3.31 7.18
C ASN A 104 6.82 -4.69 6.52
N PHE A 105 6.74 -4.71 5.19
CA PHE A 105 6.95 -5.92 4.41
C PHE A 105 8.40 -5.98 3.94
N PHE A 106 9.08 -7.08 4.26
CA PHE A 106 10.41 -7.41 3.77
C PHE A 106 10.40 -8.60 2.83
N LYS A 107 11.22 -8.49 1.77
CA LYS A 107 11.49 -9.56 0.81
C LYS A 107 12.99 -9.74 0.65
N GLU A 108 13.42 -10.99 0.54
CA GLU A 108 14.80 -11.29 0.20
C GLU A 108 15.02 -11.15 -1.30
N VAL A 109 15.98 -10.29 -1.68
CA VAL A 109 16.43 -10.10 -3.06
C VAL A 109 17.95 -10.22 -3.07
N ASP A 110 18.47 -11.18 -3.83
CA ASP A 110 19.90 -11.46 -3.95
C ASP A 110 20.64 -11.63 -2.61
N GLY A 111 19.97 -12.20 -1.60
CA GLY A 111 20.52 -12.44 -0.26
C GLY A 111 20.41 -11.26 0.71
N TYR A 112 19.66 -10.21 0.35
CA TYR A 112 19.45 -9.03 1.17
C TYR A 112 17.96 -8.76 1.40
N TRP A 113 17.61 -8.42 2.64
CA TRP A 113 16.28 -7.92 2.97
C TRP A 113 16.06 -6.54 2.37
N THR A 114 15.03 -6.44 1.54
CA THR A 114 14.57 -5.19 0.93
C THR A 114 13.14 -4.93 1.37
N MET A 115 12.84 -3.69 1.76
CA MET A 115 11.46 -3.29 2.04
C MET A 115 10.68 -3.16 0.75
N ARG A 116 9.55 -3.85 0.69
CA ARG A 116 8.64 -3.82 -0.46
C ARG A 116 8.06 -2.41 -0.68
N GLN A 117 7.82 -1.67 0.40
CA GLN A 117 7.36 -0.28 0.37
C GLN A 117 8.47 0.77 0.14
N SER A 118 9.70 0.39 -0.22
CA SER A 118 10.83 1.35 -0.29
C SER A 118 10.69 2.45 -1.34
N GLY A 119 9.73 2.36 -2.28
CA GLY A 119 9.30 3.41 -3.21
C GLY A 119 10.35 3.92 -4.21
N ASN A 120 11.62 3.58 -4.02
CA ASN A 120 12.73 4.01 -4.87
C ASN A 120 12.77 3.17 -6.14
N ALA A 121 12.86 3.84 -7.28
CA ALA A 121 13.09 3.20 -8.57
C ALA A 121 14.26 3.86 -9.31
N TYR A 122 14.95 3.06 -10.12
CA TYR A 122 15.70 3.57 -11.26
C TYR A 122 14.83 3.41 -12.49
N VAL A 123 14.71 4.47 -13.30
CA VAL A 123 13.99 4.48 -14.55
C VAL A 123 14.92 5.00 -15.64
N GLU A 124 14.88 4.37 -16.79
CA GLU A 124 15.56 4.82 -18.00
C GLU A 124 14.61 4.59 -19.18
N ILE A 125 14.54 5.57 -20.08
CA ILE A 125 13.65 5.55 -21.24
C ILE A 125 14.48 5.51 -22.52
N ASP A 126 14.29 4.48 -23.33
CA ASP A 126 14.87 4.36 -24.67
C ASP A 126 13.85 4.78 -25.75
N TYR A 127 13.86 6.06 -26.11
CA TYR A 127 12.99 6.62 -27.14
C TYR A 127 13.21 6.04 -28.55
N SER A 128 14.25 5.21 -28.77
CA SER A 128 14.46 4.52 -30.06
C SER A 128 13.64 3.24 -30.18
N VAL A 129 13.11 2.72 -29.07
CA VAL A 129 12.24 1.54 -29.03
C VAL A 129 10.80 1.96 -29.26
N ASP A 130 10.09 1.25 -30.14
CA ASP A 130 8.63 1.31 -30.24
C ASP A 130 8.08 0.11 -29.44
N PRO A 131 7.26 0.34 -28.40
CA PRO A 131 6.84 -0.75 -27.52
C PRO A 131 6.04 -1.81 -28.27
N GLU A 132 6.32 -3.08 -27.99
CA GLU A 132 5.62 -4.22 -28.57
C GLU A 132 4.80 -4.95 -27.50
N THR A 133 3.61 -5.42 -27.88
CA THR A 133 2.72 -6.13 -26.97
C THR A 133 3.26 -7.51 -26.60
N ALA A 134 3.25 -7.82 -25.30
CA ALA A 134 3.52 -9.17 -24.79
C ALA A 134 2.48 -10.20 -25.25
N ILE A 135 2.88 -11.46 -25.29
CA ILE A 135 1.96 -12.59 -25.45
C ILE A 135 1.57 -13.08 -24.04
N PRO A 136 0.28 -13.04 -23.67
CA PRO A 136 -0.19 -13.47 -22.34
C PRO A 136 -0.43 -15.00 -22.27
N GLY A 137 -0.80 -15.50 -21.10
CA GLY A 137 -1.17 -16.91 -20.88
C GLY A 137 -0.01 -17.82 -20.45
N GLU A 138 -0.20 -19.13 -20.61
CA GLU A 138 0.77 -20.18 -20.20
C GLU A 138 2.10 -20.07 -20.97
N ASP A 139 2.03 -19.75 -22.26
CA ASP A 139 3.18 -19.51 -23.14
C ASP A 139 3.58 -18.02 -23.14
N TYR A 140 3.67 -17.43 -21.94
CA TYR A 140 3.98 -16.01 -21.79
C TYR A 140 5.31 -15.64 -22.46
N GLU A 141 5.26 -14.63 -23.33
CA GLU A 141 6.42 -13.97 -23.92
C GLU A 141 6.36 -12.48 -23.63
N ALA A 142 7.42 -11.92 -23.05
CA ALA A 142 7.52 -10.48 -22.86
C ALA A 142 7.59 -9.78 -24.22
N GLY A 143 6.91 -8.65 -24.35
CA GLY A 143 7.07 -7.74 -25.48
C GLY A 143 8.33 -6.90 -25.35
N GLU A 144 8.51 -5.96 -26.28
CA GLU A 144 9.59 -4.99 -26.23
C GLU A 144 9.16 -3.76 -25.43
N SER A 145 9.90 -3.43 -24.38
CA SER A 145 9.64 -2.29 -23.48
C SER A 145 10.63 -1.17 -23.79
N MET A 146 10.14 0.06 -23.92
CA MET A 146 11.01 1.25 -24.01
C MET A 146 11.52 1.69 -22.64
N PHE A 147 10.95 1.15 -21.55
CA PHE A 147 11.39 1.44 -20.19
C PHE A 147 12.30 0.36 -19.63
N ARG A 148 13.33 0.79 -18.91
CA ARG A 148 14.11 -0.06 -18.02
C ARG A 148 13.91 0.40 -16.59
N ILE A 149 13.06 -0.33 -15.85
CA ILE A 149 12.69 -0.01 -14.48
C ILE A 149 13.31 -1.02 -13.52
N HIS A 150 14.01 -0.53 -12.48
CA HIS A 150 14.46 -1.34 -11.35
C HIS A 150 13.85 -0.79 -10.07
N THR A 151 12.94 -1.54 -9.45
CA THR A 151 12.29 -1.20 -8.17
C THR A 151 12.00 -2.48 -7.38
N ALA A 152 11.77 -2.34 -6.07
CA ALA A 152 11.40 -3.45 -5.21
C ALA A 152 10.00 -4.02 -5.52
N ASP A 153 9.08 -3.17 -5.99
CA ASP A 153 7.74 -3.55 -6.40
C ASP A 153 7.17 -2.55 -7.41
N MET A 154 6.49 -3.06 -8.44
CA MET A 154 5.94 -2.29 -9.56
C MET A 154 4.41 -2.11 -9.48
N MET A 155 3.73 -2.65 -8.46
CA MET A 155 2.28 -2.52 -8.33
C MET A 155 1.90 -1.05 -8.19
N SER A 156 0.97 -0.60 -9.04
CA SER A 156 0.52 0.80 -9.15
C SER A 156 1.62 1.79 -9.55
N PHE A 157 2.75 1.32 -10.08
CA PHE A 157 3.84 2.18 -10.52
C PHE A 157 3.47 2.95 -11.79
N TYR A 158 3.94 4.18 -11.93
CA TYR A 158 3.96 4.89 -13.21
C TYR A 158 5.31 5.59 -13.43
N ALA A 159 5.66 5.82 -14.69
CA ALA A 159 6.76 6.67 -15.09
C ALA A 159 6.39 7.46 -16.35
N VAL A 160 6.89 8.68 -16.46
CA VAL A 160 6.68 9.54 -17.63
C VAL A 160 7.92 10.39 -17.91
N GLY A 161 8.20 10.66 -19.18
CA GLY A 161 9.25 11.58 -19.59
C GLY A 161 9.03 12.09 -21.01
N VAL A 162 9.64 13.21 -21.35
CA VAL A 162 9.53 13.82 -22.69
C VAL A 162 10.92 14.16 -23.20
N ASN A 163 11.29 13.65 -24.37
CA ASN A 163 12.62 13.91 -24.94
C ASN A 163 12.73 15.29 -25.61
N GLU A 164 13.92 15.63 -26.11
CA GLU A 164 14.19 16.90 -26.81
C GLU A 164 13.40 17.07 -28.11
N ASP A 165 12.90 16.00 -28.71
CA ASP A 165 12.04 16.01 -29.90
C ASP A 165 10.54 16.09 -29.55
N ASN A 166 10.20 16.37 -28.28
CA ASN A 166 8.84 16.44 -27.75
C ASN A 166 8.05 15.11 -27.88
N ILE A 167 8.75 13.97 -27.91
CA ILE A 167 8.13 12.64 -27.84
C ILE A 167 7.88 12.32 -26.37
N LEU A 168 6.63 12.05 -26.02
CA LEU A 168 6.22 11.63 -24.69
C LEU A 168 6.30 10.10 -24.59
N ALA A 169 6.95 9.62 -23.54
CA ALA A 169 6.97 8.23 -23.14
C ALA A 169 6.29 8.09 -21.78
N HIS A 170 5.32 7.19 -21.68
CA HIS A 170 4.58 6.92 -20.46
C HIS A 170 4.50 5.41 -20.22
N ALA A 171 4.69 5.00 -18.97
CA ALA A 171 4.45 3.65 -18.47
C ALA A 171 3.53 3.71 -17.24
N ILE A 172 2.55 2.82 -17.17
CA ILE A 172 1.72 2.61 -15.97
C ILE A 172 1.52 1.11 -15.73
N VAL A 173 1.57 0.68 -14.48
CA VAL A 173 1.34 -0.71 -14.10
C VAL A 173 -0.02 -0.86 -13.48
N ASP A 174 -0.92 -1.50 -14.20
CA ASP A 174 -2.26 -1.76 -13.69
C ASP A 174 -2.25 -2.89 -12.65
N PRO A 175 -2.86 -2.67 -11.47
CA PRO A 175 -2.83 -3.64 -10.38
C PRO A 175 -3.66 -4.91 -10.64
N ILE A 176 -4.62 -4.88 -11.58
CA ILE A 176 -5.52 -6.00 -11.84
C ILE A 176 -4.85 -7.01 -12.79
N THR A 177 -4.45 -6.52 -13.96
CA THR A 177 -3.78 -7.30 -15.00
C THR A 177 -2.33 -7.61 -14.65
N ARG A 178 -1.70 -6.75 -13.83
CA ARG A 178 -0.28 -6.82 -13.46
C ARG A 178 0.66 -6.75 -14.67
N TYR A 179 0.29 -5.91 -15.63
CA TYR A 179 1.13 -5.57 -16.78
C TYR A 179 1.55 -4.11 -16.72
N GLN A 180 2.75 -3.86 -17.24
CA GLN A 180 3.19 -2.54 -17.63
C GLN A 180 2.59 -2.19 -18.98
N PHE A 181 1.85 -1.09 -19.01
CA PHE A 181 1.24 -0.49 -20.18
C PHE A 181 2.06 0.71 -20.60
N GLU A 182 2.48 0.74 -21.86
CA GLU A 182 3.37 1.76 -22.40
C GLU A 182 2.72 2.55 -23.54
N SER A 183 2.93 3.86 -23.51
CA SER A 183 2.49 4.81 -24.51
C SER A 183 3.65 5.64 -25.00
N LYS A 184 3.93 5.56 -26.31
CA LYS A 184 4.88 6.43 -27.01
C LYS A 184 4.10 7.37 -27.91
N LEU A 185 3.98 8.64 -27.50
CA LEU A 185 3.17 9.63 -28.19
C LEU A 185 4.08 10.62 -28.91
N PRO A 186 3.93 10.80 -30.25
CA PRO A 186 4.74 11.75 -30.99
C PRO A 186 4.37 13.20 -30.63
N ALA A 187 5.24 14.15 -31.02
CA ALA A 187 5.05 15.57 -30.76
C ALA A 187 3.77 16.16 -31.35
N ASP A 188 3.28 15.60 -32.47
CA ASP A 188 2.06 16.01 -33.17
C ASP A 188 0.82 15.17 -32.80
N PHE A 189 0.91 14.38 -31.73
CA PHE A 189 -0.25 13.68 -31.18
C PHE A 189 -1.33 14.66 -30.74
N ASP A 190 -2.60 14.30 -30.95
CA ASP A 190 -3.75 15.08 -30.52
C ASP A 190 -4.02 14.84 -29.02
N TYR A 191 -3.44 15.69 -28.16
CA TYR A 191 -3.56 15.56 -26.71
C TYR A 191 -4.94 15.96 -26.16
N ASP A 192 -5.81 16.59 -26.96
CA ASP A 192 -7.20 16.86 -26.61
C ASP A 192 -8.10 15.62 -26.86
N ARG A 193 -7.54 14.54 -27.41
CA ARG A 193 -8.23 13.26 -27.55
C ARG A 193 -8.67 12.72 -26.18
N PRO A 194 -9.87 12.13 -26.07
CA PRO A 194 -10.30 11.49 -24.83
C PRO A 194 -9.51 10.22 -24.51
N MET A 195 -9.33 9.94 -23.22
CA MET A 195 -8.68 8.72 -22.72
C MET A 195 -9.42 7.44 -23.14
N SER A 196 -10.72 7.53 -23.45
CA SER A 196 -11.50 6.42 -24.04
C SER A 196 -10.89 5.82 -25.31
N ASP A 197 -10.07 6.60 -26.02
CA ASP A 197 -9.45 6.18 -27.28
C ASP A 197 -8.09 5.48 -27.07
N LEU A 198 -7.51 5.56 -25.86
CA LEU A 198 -6.25 4.91 -25.49
C LEU A 198 -6.51 3.50 -24.94
N THR A 199 -7.15 2.69 -25.77
CA THR A 199 -7.56 1.34 -25.37
C THR A 199 -6.38 0.39 -25.21
N VAL A 200 -6.56 -0.63 -24.39
CA VAL A 200 -5.61 -1.72 -24.16
C VAL A 200 -5.21 -2.36 -25.49
N ASN A 201 -3.91 -2.53 -25.69
CA ASN A 201 -3.33 -3.12 -26.89
C ASN A 201 -3.63 -2.33 -28.18
N SER A 202 -3.97 -1.04 -28.06
CA SER A 202 -4.09 -0.12 -29.21
C SER A 202 -2.72 0.29 -29.74
N GLU A 203 -2.68 1.09 -30.80
CA GLU A 203 -1.44 1.69 -31.33
C GLU A 203 -0.69 2.51 -30.26
N PHE A 204 -1.42 3.19 -29.38
CA PHE A 204 -0.86 4.15 -28.42
C PHE A 204 -0.71 3.61 -27.00
N ASN A 205 -1.18 2.39 -26.73
CA ASN A 205 -1.11 1.79 -25.41
C ASN A 205 -0.87 0.29 -25.50
N LYS A 206 0.36 -0.14 -25.18
CA LYS A 206 0.88 -1.49 -25.38
C LYS A 206 1.17 -2.16 -24.04
N PRO A 207 0.56 -3.30 -23.70
CA PRO A 207 1.00 -4.08 -22.54
C PRO A 207 2.30 -4.83 -22.90
N THR A 208 3.43 -4.42 -22.36
CA THR A 208 4.77 -4.88 -22.80
C THR A 208 5.36 -5.95 -21.89
N VAL A 209 5.17 -5.83 -20.57
CA VAL A 209 5.83 -6.70 -19.59
C VAL A 209 4.86 -7.08 -18.47
N ARG A 210 4.81 -8.37 -18.15
CA ARG A 210 4.12 -8.87 -16.96
C ARG A 210 4.97 -8.58 -15.72
N THR A 211 4.45 -7.80 -14.78
CA THR A 211 5.17 -7.35 -13.58
C THR A 211 5.01 -8.30 -12.39
N SER A 212 4.07 -9.26 -12.45
CA SER A 212 3.83 -10.25 -11.40
C SER A 212 3.18 -11.54 -11.94
N GLY A 213 3.23 -12.63 -11.18
CA GLY A 213 2.95 -14.01 -11.65
C GLY A 213 1.52 -14.34 -12.10
N SER A 214 0.61 -13.37 -12.21
CA SER A 214 -0.75 -13.56 -12.74
C SER A 214 -1.09 -12.45 -13.72
N GLY A 215 -1.98 -12.73 -14.65
CA GLY A 215 -2.51 -11.76 -15.61
C GLY A 215 -3.60 -12.42 -16.47
N PRO A 216 -4.17 -11.69 -17.45
CA PRO A 216 -5.12 -12.28 -18.39
C PRO A 216 -4.46 -13.41 -19.21
N ASP A 217 -5.27 -14.37 -19.69
CA ASP A 217 -4.82 -15.40 -20.63
C ASP A 217 -4.85 -14.93 -22.09
N SER A 218 -5.57 -13.83 -22.38
CA SER A 218 -5.65 -13.19 -23.69
C SER A 218 -5.98 -11.71 -23.59
N TRP A 219 -5.52 -10.91 -24.56
CA TRP A 219 -5.88 -9.50 -24.67
C TRP A 219 -7.31 -9.27 -25.16
N ASP A 220 -7.88 -10.22 -25.90
CA ASP A 220 -9.25 -10.12 -26.44
C ASP A 220 -10.31 -9.87 -25.36
N ARG A 221 -10.07 -10.36 -24.14
CA ARG A 221 -10.96 -10.10 -22.99
C ARG A 221 -11.02 -8.61 -22.60
N LEU A 222 -9.96 -7.86 -22.90
CA LEU A 222 -9.82 -6.43 -22.58
C LEU A 222 -10.02 -5.55 -23.82
N GLU A 223 -10.54 -6.10 -24.93
CA GLU A 223 -10.80 -5.33 -26.14
C GLU A 223 -11.71 -4.12 -25.85
N GLY A 224 -11.26 -2.94 -26.27
CA GLY A 224 -11.99 -1.68 -26.05
C GLY A 224 -11.96 -1.15 -24.62
N ARG A 225 -11.25 -1.82 -23.69
CA ARG A 225 -11.02 -1.31 -22.33
C ARG A 225 -9.86 -0.33 -22.31
N THR A 226 -9.79 0.49 -21.28
CA THR A 226 -8.72 1.45 -20.97
C THR A 226 -8.19 1.17 -19.57
N ILE A 227 -7.20 1.95 -19.13
CA ILE A 227 -6.69 1.90 -17.76
C ILE A 227 -7.75 2.26 -16.70
N PHE A 228 -8.86 2.91 -17.08
CA PHE A 228 -9.92 3.33 -16.14
C PHE A 228 -11.12 2.38 -16.09
N ASN A 229 -11.16 1.33 -16.93
CA ASN A 229 -12.28 0.38 -16.95
C ASN A 229 -11.84 -1.06 -17.28
N MET A 230 -10.60 -1.40 -16.89
CA MET A 230 -9.91 -2.66 -17.20
C MET A 230 -10.71 -3.89 -16.75
N GLU A 231 -11.12 -3.95 -15.48
CA GLU A 231 -12.07 -4.93 -14.96
C GLU A 231 -12.94 -4.33 -13.85
N ASP A 232 -14.25 -4.52 -13.95
CA ASP A 232 -15.17 -4.22 -12.86
C ASP A 232 -15.14 -5.35 -11.83
N PRO A 233 -15.20 -5.05 -10.52
CA PRO A 233 -15.44 -3.74 -9.93
C PRO A 233 -14.17 -2.91 -9.65
N TRP A 234 -12.96 -3.43 -9.84
CA TRP A 234 -11.72 -2.88 -9.26
C TRP A 234 -11.06 -1.73 -10.03
N SER A 235 -11.62 -1.33 -11.18
CA SER A 235 -11.02 -0.31 -12.02
C SER A 235 -10.96 1.09 -11.36
N HIS A 236 -11.88 1.36 -10.42
CA HIS A 236 -11.92 2.60 -9.63
C HIS A 236 -10.62 2.87 -8.86
N VAL A 237 -9.84 1.83 -8.58
CA VAL A 237 -8.62 1.93 -7.79
C VAL A 237 -7.61 2.86 -8.43
N VAL A 238 -7.54 2.91 -9.76
CA VAL A 238 -6.56 3.72 -10.49
C VAL A 238 -6.77 5.22 -10.24
N ASN A 239 -8.02 5.65 -10.11
CA ASN A 239 -8.44 7.06 -10.18
C ASN A 239 -9.32 7.53 -9.00
N ASP A 240 -9.55 6.71 -7.98
CA ASP A 240 -10.28 7.14 -6.79
C ASP A 240 -9.42 8.01 -5.85
N ARG A 241 -8.10 7.85 -5.89
CA ARG A 241 -7.15 8.56 -5.01
C ARG A 241 -5.80 8.77 -5.72
N GLY A 242 -5.04 9.74 -5.24
CA GLY A 242 -3.66 9.99 -5.68
C GLY A 242 -3.58 10.90 -6.92
N PRO A 243 -2.52 10.81 -7.72
CA PRO A 243 -2.29 11.76 -8.81
C PRO A 243 -3.38 11.73 -9.89
N LEU A 244 -4.06 10.58 -10.06
CA LEU A 244 -5.10 10.40 -11.08
C LEU A 244 -6.53 10.61 -10.53
N GLU A 245 -6.67 11.17 -9.33
CA GLU A 245 -7.96 11.38 -8.68
C GLU A 245 -8.91 12.21 -9.57
N GLY A 246 -10.11 11.67 -9.82
CA GLY A 246 -11.15 12.34 -10.59
C GLY A 246 -10.97 12.31 -12.11
N LEU A 247 -9.89 11.70 -12.62
CA LEU A 247 -9.74 11.43 -14.06
C LEU A 247 -10.54 10.19 -14.46
N ASP A 248 -11.00 10.17 -15.70
CA ASP A 248 -11.81 9.07 -16.24
C ASP A 248 -11.66 8.93 -17.76
N ASN A 249 -12.55 8.17 -18.40
CA ASN A 249 -12.54 7.96 -19.85
C ASN A 249 -12.95 9.20 -20.66
N GLU A 250 -13.64 10.17 -20.05
CA GLU A 250 -14.02 11.43 -20.70
C GLU A 250 -12.91 12.48 -20.62
N SER A 251 -12.00 12.33 -19.65
CA SER A 251 -10.80 13.16 -19.52
C SER A 251 -9.91 13.06 -20.77
N THR A 252 -9.20 14.14 -21.07
CA THR A 252 -8.27 14.21 -22.19
C THR A 252 -6.92 13.56 -21.86
N VAL A 253 -6.16 13.18 -22.89
CA VAL A 253 -4.78 12.70 -22.70
C VAL A 253 -3.92 13.80 -22.09
N ARG A 254 -4.15 15.09 -22.40
CA ARG A 254 -3.46 16.20 -21.75
C ARG A 254 -3.67 16.19 -20.25
N GLU A 255 -4.93 16.18 -19.79
CA GLU A 255 -5.26 16.20 -18.35
C GLU A 255 -4.61 15.02 -17.62
N TYR A 256 -4.61 13.85 -18.25
CA TYR A 256 -3.92 12.66 -17.72
C TYR A 256 -2.40 12.84 -17.61
N MET A 257 -1.74 13.39 -18.63
CA MET A 257 -0.28 13.58 -18.60
C MET A 257 0.14 14.73 -17.67
N GLU A 258 -0.65 15.80 -17.59
CA GLU A 258 -0.45 16.90 -16.64
C GLU A 258 -0.56 16.41 -15.19
N ALA A 259 -1.52 15.53 -14.90
CA ALA A 259 -1.66 14.89 -13.59
C ALA A 259 -0.43 14.04 -13.19
N LEU A 260 0.31 13.53 -14.18
CA LEU A 260 1.58 12.81 -13.98
C LEU A 260 2.81 13.74 -13.98
N GLY A 261 2.62 15.04 -14.15
CA GLY A 261 3.67 16.06 -14.06
C GLY A 261 4.24 16.55 -15.40
N VAL A 262 3.62 16.20 -16.53
CA VAL A 262 4.03 16.73 -17.84
C VAL A 262 3.53 18.17 -18.02
N GLU A 263 4.43 19.07 -18.43
CA GLU A 263 4.06 20.44 -18.80
C GLU A 263 3.83 20.57 -20.32
N PHE A 264 2.89 21.42 -20.72
CA PHE A 264 2.60 21.72 -22.12
C PHE A 264 2.81 23.21 -22.44
N ASP A 265 3.34 23.51 -23.62
CA ASP A 265 3.29 24.85 -24.23
C ASP A 265 2.34 24.80 -25.43
N GLY A 266 1.13 25.33 -25.24
CA GLY A 266 0.03 25.08 -26.16
C GLY A 266 -0.26 23.57 -26.29
N ASP A 267 -0.12 23.03 -27.50
CA ASP A 267 -0.44 21.64 -27.81
C ASP A 267 0.76 20.68 -27.75
N THR A 268 1.93 21.17 -27.36
CA THR A 268 3.18 20.39 -27.39
C THR A 268 3.71 20.11 -25.99
N PRO A 269 3.96 18.84 -25.61
CA PRO A 269 4.56 18.50 -24.33
C PRO A 269 6.00 19.01 -24.27
N GLN A 270 6.42 19.55 -23.14
CA GLN A 270 7.76 20.13 -22.97
C GLN A 270 8.78 19.06 -22.54
N PRO A 271 10.05 19.13 -23.03
CA PRO A 271 11.06 18.17 -22.64
C PRO A 271 11.29 18.16 -21.13
N MET A 272 11.38 16.95 -20.56
CA MET A 272 11.61 16.73 -19.14
C MET A 272 12.35 15.40 -18.92
N GLU A 273 13.20 15.36 -17.90
CA GLU A 273 13.76 14.10 -17.41
C GLU A 273 12.63 13.18 -16.92
N GLU A 274 12.90 11.87 -16.89
CA GLU A 274 11.94 10.91 -16.40
C GLU A 274 11.56 11.15 -14.94
N VAL A 275 10.26 11.20 -14.68
CA VAL A 275 9.69 11.20 -13.33
C VAL A 275 8.89 9.92 -13.16
N TYR A 276 8.81 9.45 -11.92
CA TYR A 276 8.05 8.26 -11.59
C TYR A 276 7.36 8.41 -10.23
N GLY A 277 6.39 7.54 -10.00
CA GLY A 277 5.67 7.49 -8.75
C GLY A 277 4.78 6.25 -8.68
N TYR A 278 3.83 6.31 -7.77
CA TYR A 278 2.81 5.29 -7.61
C TYR A 278 1.44 5.97 -7.61
N HIS A 279 0.51 5.49 -8.44
CA HIS A 279 -0.86 5.97 -8.49
C HIS A 279 -1.72 5.35 -7.39
N SER A 280 -3.03 5.63 -7.38
CA SER A 280 -3.94 5.19 -6.31
C SER A 280 -3.47 5.74 -4.95
N LEU A 281 -3.48 4.91 -3.90
CA LEU A 281 -2.88 5.22 -2.60
C LEU A 281 -1.35 5.04 -2.57
N GLY A 282 -0.63 5.34 -3.65
CA GLY A 282 0.84 5.24 -3.64
C GLY A 282 1.38 3.80 -3.51
N GLY A 283 0.70 2.83 -4.14
CA GLY A 283 1.08 1.42 -4.14
C GLY A 283 1.10 0.79 -2.73
N TRP A 284 2.02 -0.16 -2.49
CA TRP A 284 2.17 -0.80 -1.19
C TRP A 284 2.50 0.17 -0.06
N HIS A 285 3.25 1.22 -0.37
CA HIS A 285 3.69 2.19 0.62
C HIS A 285 2.54 2.98 1.21
N GLY A 286 1.72 3.64 0.38
CA GLY A 286 0.61 4.40 0.93
C GLY A 286 -0.55 3.51 1.40
N ASN A 287 -0.65 2.27 0.93
CA ASN A 287 -1.51 1.25 1.55
C ASN A 287 -1.13 0.94 3.00
N TYR A 288 0.16 0.71 3.28
CA TYR A 288 0.61 0.47 4.66
C TYR A 288 0.47 1.72 5.52
N ARG A 289 0.77 2.90 4.97
CA ARG A 289 0.46 4.16 5.67
C ARG A 289 -1.02 4.32 6.02
N ALA A 290 -1.92 3.94 5.12
CA ALA A 290 -3.35 4.02 5.41
C ALA A 290 -3.78 3.10 6.57
N ILE A 291 -3.16 1.92 6.70
CA ILE A 291 -3.37 1.05 7.87
C ILE A 291 -2.79 1.68 9.13
N GLU A 292 -1.56 2.18 9.06
CA GLU A 292 -0.88 2.84 10.16
C GLU A 292 -1.72 4.02 10.69
N ASP A 293 -2.20 4.89 9.79
CA ASP A 293 -3.02 6.06 10.11
C ASP A 293 -4.38 5.67 10.72
N GLU A 294 -5.03 4.61 10.24
CA GLU A 294 -6.32 4.13 10.79
C GLU A 294 -6.17 3.54 12.20
N LEU A 295 -5.01 2.93 12.51
CA LEU A 295 -4.75 2.33 13.81
C LEU A 295 -4.54 3.38 14.91
N ILE A 296 -3.95 4.53 14.58
CA ILE A 296 -3.65 5.58 15.56
C ILE A 296 -4.95 6.11 16.19
N GLY A 297 -4.98 6.13 17.53
CA GLY A 297 -6.13 6.56 18.33
C GLY A 297 -7.18 5.47 18.58
N LYS A 298 -7.02 4.26 18.03
CA LYS A 298 -7.88 3.11 18.38
C LYS A 298 -7.43 2.49 19.69
N ASN A 299 -8.39 1.96 20.45
CA ASN A 299 -8.09 1.14 21.61
C ASN A 299 -7.79 -0.30 21.16
N ALA A 300 -6.56 -0.77 21.40
CA ALA A 300 -6.09 -2.08 20.96
C ALA A 300 -6.78 -3.26 21.67
N THR A 301 -7.39 -3.02 22.84
CA THR A 301 -8.19 -4.03 23.57
C THR A 301 -9.56 -4.26 22.92
N GLU A 302 -10.05 -3.30 22.13
CA GLU A 302 -11.31 -3.40 21.40
C GLU A 302 -11.07 -3.73 19.91
N TYR A 303 -10.03 -3.16 19.32
CA TYR A 303 -9.69 -3.32 17.91
C TYR A 303 -8.66 -4.44 17.72
N THR A 304 -9.09 -5.70 17.88
CA THR A 304 -8.17 -6.85 17.94
C THR A 304 -7.83 -7.45 16.57
N SER A 305 -8.38 -6.94 15.46
CA SER A 305 -8.05 -7.41 14.11
C SER A 305 -8.26 -6.32 13.05
N LEU A 306 -7.45 -6.37 11.99
CA LEU A 306 -7.62 -5.51 10.80
C LEU A 306 -8.73 -6.00 9.85
N VAL A 307 -9.24 -7.21 10.09
CA VAL A 307 -10.26 -7.86 9.27
C VAL A 307 -11.48 -8.13 10.13
N ASP A 308 -12.65 -7.77 9.62
CA ASP A 308 -13.91 -8.24 10.18
C ASP A 308 -14.18 -9.68 9.68
N TRP A 309 -13.80 -10.65 10.52
CA TRP A 309 -13.89 -12.07 10.21
C TRP A 309 -15.32 -12.62 10.20
N SER A 310 -16.32 -11.86 10.66
CA SER A 310 -17.72 -12.31 10.66
C SER A 310 -18.23 -12.65 9.24
N ASN A 311 -17.66 -12.02 8.22
CA ASN A 311 -17.97 -12.29 6.81
C ASN A 311 -17.18 -13.49 6.23
N TYR A 312 -16.27 -14.07 7.00
CA TYR A 312 -15.31 -15.09 6.58
C TYR A 312 -15.27 -16.31 7.52
N GLU A 313 -16.19 -16.42 8.49
CA GLU A 313 -16.22 -17.48 9.50
C GLU A 313 -16.11 -18.89 8.89
N ASP A 314 -16.87 -19.15 7.81
CA ASP A 314 -16.87 -20.44 7.10
C ASP A 314 -15.54 -20.77 6.40
N SER A 315 -14.61 -19.82 6.32
CA SER A 315 -13.28 -19.97 5.70
C SER A 315 -12.15 -20.09 6.73
N ILE A 316 -12.47 -20.13 8.03
CA ILE A 316 -11.51 -20.35 9.11
C ILE A 316 -11.71 -21.77 9.65
N ASP A 317 -10.64 -22.56 9.73
CA ASP A 317 -10.71 -23.93 10.22
C ASP A 317 -10.59 -24.03 11.76
N GLU A 318 -10.57 -25.26 12.28
CA GLU A 318 -10.45 -25.53 13.72
C GLU A 318 -9.10 -25.14 14.34
N ASP A 319 -8.08 -24.91 13.50
CA ASP A 319 -6.75 -24.45 13.89
C ASP A 319 -6.58 -22.93 13.69
N ASN A 320 -7.69 -22.19 13.52
CA ASN A 320 -7.74 -20.77 13.21
C ASN A 320 -6.99 -20.37 11.91
N GLN A 321 -6.83 -21.29 10.96
CA GLN A 321 -6.22 -21.00 9.67
C GLN A 321 -7.27 -20.52 8.67
N PHE A 322 -7.02 -19.35 8.08
CA PHE A 322 -7.89 -18.79 7.06
C PHE A 322 -7.53 -19.33 5.67
N GLY A 323 -8.51 -19.94 5.01
CA GLY A 323 -8.45 -20.32 3.60
C GLY A 323 -7.65 -21.59 3.30
N ALA A 324 -7.41 -22.47 4.29
CA ALA A 324 -6.71 -23.74 4.11
C ALA A 324 -7.52 -24.78 3.28
N ASP A 325 -8.85 -24.80 3.43
CA ASP A 325 -9.72 -25.91 2.98
C ASP A 325 -10.74 -25.60 1.86
N VAL A 326 -10.60 -24.49 1.14
CA VAL A 326 -11.56 -24.08 0.09
C VAL A 326 -11.12 -24.44 -1.33
N GLU A 327 -11.99 -25.17 -2.07
CA GLU A 327 -11.71 -25.72 -3.41
C GLU A 327 -11.60 -24.65 -4.53
N THR A 328 -11.95 -23.39 -4.26
CA THR A 328 -11.93 -22.32 -5.27
C THR A 328 -11.23 -21.05 -4.77
N ALA A 329 -10.60 -20.33 -5.69
CA ALA A 329 -9.76 -19.15 -5.45
C ALA A 329 -10.48 -17.92 -4.85
N ALA A 330 -11.72 -18.05 -4.38
CA ALA A 330 -12.59 -16.94 -3.97
C ALA A 330 -12.42 -16.47 -2.51
N THR A 331 -11.70 -17.20 -1.66
CA THR A 331 -11.48 -16.86 -0.23
C THR A 331 -10.00 -16.94 0.18
N ARG A 332 -9.07 -16.79 -0.77
CA ARG A 332 -7.63 -16.91 -0.48
C ARG A 332 -7.03 -15.70 0.22
N THR A 333 -7.76 -14.59 0.28
CA THR A 333 -7.29 -13.32 0.82
C THR A 333 -8.50 -12.50 1.24
N ALA A 334 -8.56 -12.09 2.50
CA ALA A 334 -9.46 -11.01 2.90
C ALA A 334 -8.89 -9.70 2.32
N GLN A 335 -9.65 -9.04 1.45
CA GLN A 335 -9.31 -7.72 0.92
C GLN A 335 -10.33 -6.73 1.48
N ASN A 336 -9.88 -5.80 2.31
CA ASN A 336 -10.74 -4.76 2.90
C ASN A 336 -10.66 -3.48 2.06
N SER A 337 -10.88 -3.66 0.76
CA SER A 337 -10.55 -2.70 -0.30
C SER A 337 -11.72 -1.87 -0.79
N TYR A 338 -12.89 -2.01 -0.20
CA TYR A 338 -14.06 -1.29 -0.69
C TYR A 338 -14.22 0.12 -0.12
N ASP A 339 -13.83 0.45 1.12
CA ASP A 339 -14.11 1.81 1.64
C ASP A 339 -13.38 2.24 2.94
N THR A 340 -12.55 1.42 3.58
CA THR A 340 -12.14 1.70 4.98
C THR A 340 -10.64 1.93 5.18
N ILE A 341 -9.79 0.89 5.08
CA ILE A 341 -8.43 0.95 5.64
C ILE A 341 -7.33 0.93 4.56
N THR A 342 -7.58 0.32 3.39
CA THR A 342 -6.56 0.14 2.34
C THR A 342 -7.13 0.23 0.93
N GLY A 343 -6.26 0.48 -0.07
CA GLY A 343 -6.59 0.31 -1.49
C GLY A 343 -6.53 -1.16 -1.92
N ALA A 344 -7.00 -1.47 -3.14
CA ALA A 344 -7.32 -2.83 -3.60
C ALA A 344 -6.22 -3.90 -3.67
N THR A 345 -5.03 -3.63 -3.17
CA THR A 345 -3.89 -4.54 -3.32
C THR A 345 -3.40 -5.15 -2.02
N VAL A 346 -3.84 -4.71 -0.83
CA VAL A 346 -3.39 -5.31 0.44
C VAL A 346 -4.11 -6.62 0.74
N ARG A 347 -3.33 -7.63 1.12
CA ARG A 347 -3.82 -8.94 1.51
C ARG A 347 -4.10 -9.01 3.00
N MET A 348 -5.09 -8.27 3.48
CA MET A 348 -5.33 -7.96 4.91
C MET A 348 -5.23 -9.15 5.88
N SER A 349 -5.46 -10.38 5.44
CA SER A 349 -5.21 -11.58 6.25
C SER A 349 -3.77 -11.68 6.77
N ARG A 350 -2.75 -11.41 5.94
CA ARG A 350 -1.33 -11.48 6.34
C ARG A 350 -0.98 -10.35 7.31
N GLU A 351 -1.39 -9.12 6.95
CA GLU A 351 -1.22 -7.93 7.78
C GLU A 351 -1.89 -8.12 9.15
N SER A 352 -3.12 -8.64 9.18
CA SER A 352 -3.87 -8.93 10.41
C SER A 352 -3.15 -9.91 11.31
N THR A 353 -2.59 -11.02 10.77
CA THR A 353 -1.81 -11.96 11.59
C THR A 353 -0.65 -11.25 12.30
N SER A 354 0.09 -10.40 11.58
CA SER A 354 1.22 -9.66 12.17
C SER A 354 0.78 -8.63 13.22
N TYR A 355 -0.37 -7.98 13.00
CA TYR A 355 -0.97 -7.05 13.96
C TYR A 355 -1.43 -7.78 15.23
N GLN A 356 -2.17 -8.88 15.10
CA GLN A 356 -2.61 -9.70 16.23
C GLN A 356 -1.44 -10.21 17.06
N ARG A 357 -0.31 -10.56 16.44
CA ARG A 357 0.91 -10.92 17.16
C ARG A 357 1.55 -9.77 17.92
N ALA A 358 1.44 -8.54 17.43
CA ALA A 358 1.86 -7.38 18.21
C ALA A 358 1.00 -7.25 19.47
N LEU A 359 -0.31 -7.54 19.37
CA LEU A 359 -1.23 -7.57 20.51
C LEU A 359 -0.96 -8.74 21.48
N VAL A 360 -0.56 -9.91 20.98
CA VAL A 360 -0.08 -11.02 21.84
C VAL A 360 1.14 -10.58 22.63
N ASN A 361 2.10 -9.91 21.98
CA ASN A 361 3.29 -9.39 22.65
C ASN A 361 2.98 -8.25 23.64
N ALA A 362 1.87 -7.54 23.45
CA ALA A 362 1.33 -6.57 24.41
C ALA A 362 0.56 -7.22 25.58
N GLY A 363 0.33 -8.53 25.55
CA GLY A 363 -0.47 -9.24 26.55
C GLY A 363 -1.98 -9.01 26.43
N ILE A 364 -2.45 -8.45 25.30
CA ILE A 364 -3.86 -8.17 25.02
C ILE A 364 -4.56 -9.42 24.46
N LEU A 365 -3.87 -10.16 23.59
CA LEU A 365 -4.35 -11.42 23.02
C LEU A 365 -3.47 -12.58 23.50
N SER A 366 -3.96 -13.80 23.30
CA SER A 366 -3.16 -15.02 23.37
C SER A 366 -2.89 -15.57 21.96
N GLU A 367 -1.86 -16.42 21.81
CA GLU A 367 -1.53 -17.00 20.49
C GLU A 367 -2.69 -17.84 19.92
N GLU A 368 -3.51 -18.43 20.79
CA GLU A 368 -4.71 -19.20 20.38
C GLU A 368 -5.83 -18.31 19.81
N ASP A 369 -5.81 -17.00 20.04
CA ASP A 369 -6.79 -16.04 19.49
C ASP A 369 -6.43 -15.55 18.09
N ILE A 370 -5.22 -15.86 17.59
CA ILE A 370 -4.76 -15.39 16.28
C ILE A 370 -5.45 -16.16 15.17
N ILE A 371 -5.92 -15.43 14.16
CA ILE A 371 -6.35 -16.02 12.89
C ILE A 371 -5.17 -15.97 11.93
N ILE A 372 -4.66 -17.15 11.57
CA ILE A 372 -3.49 -17.30 10.70
C ILE A 372 -3.93 -17.12 9.25
N GLY A 373 -3.69 -15.93 8.71
CA GLY A 373 -3.89 -15.62 7.30
C GLY A 373 -2.88 -16.29 6.37
N ARG A 374 -3.19 -16.35 5.06
CA ARG A 374 -2.22 -16.73 4.02
C ARG A 374 -1.23 -15.60 3.73
N PHE A 375 0.03 -15.95 3.51
CA PHE A 375 1.11 -15.01 3.17
C PHE A 375 1.08 -14.52 1.71
#